data_AF-A0A166RCV9-F1
#
_entry.id   AF-A0A166RCV9-F1
#
_cell.length_a   1.000
_cell.length_b   1.000
_cell.length_c   1.000
_cell.angle_alpha   90.00
_cell.angle_beta   90.00
_cell.angle_gamma   90.00
#
_symmetry.space_group_name_H-M   'P 1'
#
loop_
_entity.id
_entity.type
_entity.pdbx_description
1 polymer ?
#
loop_
_entity_poly.entity_id
_entity_poly.type
_entity_poly.pdbx_seq_one_letter_code
_entity_poly.pdbx_strand_id
1 'polypeptide(L)'
;MPAPLDLSKSKLSISNPRMNLRRSASHHNSSYEKIPLSATSSRFSFNHLLFSSPPPSPSLPALIPPPRKSPIHPRPSRVFRFTFWVAFAALLFYFATFPFRSSLGVPKLNLPYLTTHEDFEMVGQDDLPDFPTPIVITDHNGNSKWTVSIPPSYDFPLSVKEYGDMCSKCREVAARVRDMRHRTQIPDQNLLSNEAPTDPYFVDVAEAQKSGLLPDLANSRWPSKGQGRDGDLVGENKDSLVEKPICGSSMTFILETADAGIGHTIMQLWTFYGLAQRQGRAFFIDDSRWAYGKYTDIFQAPPVPNCRPPPRHEMIPCPPRARHLVVTSETVKELWAGSLSKPYADFRAQDEEGVRELFDLAHEGYRALFDLNKDDTQYVFNRVKEIKTKALTGDANPNDGLIVGVHVRHGDCHPLEYQYRGTYIPMEIIANRAHEIIDVNYNESGRDGADDELAKKKSFVVLASDDPTVYDSDDFKGSMRAQEQIRLASKQEIHKATPDRHVMHRFEDESFGWEGGFFAAMFWNLGLSSMSASNAATAKNKQLAPSAETLRLRGYIGRAYMMDLAVLASASDAIVCTVSAMGCRLLAVMMGWESAMESGNWVNVDGPYGWTGLSI
;
A
#
# COMPACT_ATOMS: atom_id res chain seq x y z
N MET A 1 -16.97 -22.03 23.13
CA MET A 1 -16.49 -21.15 22.05
C MET A 1 -17.72 -20.53 21.40
N PRO A 2 -17.78 -19.21 21.17
CA PRO A 2 -18.82 -18.63 20.34
C PRO A 2 -18.75 -19.24 18.93
N ALA A 3 -19.90 -19.39 18.27
CA ALA A 3 -19.96 -19.94 16.91
C ALA A 3 -19.17 -19.05 15.94
N PRO A 4 -18.52 -19.64 14.91
CA PRO A 4 -17.80 -18.85 13.91
C PRO A 4 -18.75 -17.86 13.21
N LEU A 5 -18.27 -16.64 13.02
CA LEU A 5 -18.97 -15.60 12.29
C LEU A 5 -18.82 -15.90 10.79
N ASP A 6 -19.85 -16.53 10.26
CA ASP A 6 -19.96 -16.88 8.85
C ASP A 6 -20.60 -15.72 8.06
N LEU A 7 -19.80 -15.05 7.23
CA LEU A 7 -20.25 -13.93 6.40
C LEU A 7 -21.15 -14.38 5.24
N SER A 8 -21.28 -15.67 4.96
CA SER A 8 -22.12 -16.22 3.88
C SER A 8 -23.61 -15.88 4.04
N LYS A 9 -24.07 -15.67 5.28
CA LYS A 9 -25.48 -15.36 5.60
C LYS A 9 -25.80 -13.88 5.51
N SER A 10 -24.80 -13.01 5.40
CA SER A 10 -25.03 -11.60 5.12
C SER A 10 -25.36 -11.44 3.64
N LYS A 11 -26.47 -10.78 3.30
CA LYS A 11 -26.88 -10.57 1.90
C LYS A 11 -25.86 -9.67 1.19
N LEU A 12 -24.84 -10.28 0.60
CA LEU A 12 -23.82 -9.64 -0.22
C LEU A 12 -24.38 -9.52 -1.65
N SER A 13 -25.00 -8.38 -1.96
CA SER A 13 -25.33 -8.02 -3.34
C SER A 13 -24.09 -7.37 -3.94
N ILE A 14 -23.26 -8.15 -4.62
CA ILE A 14 -22.08 -7.63 -5.33
C ILE A 14 -22.53 -7.35 -6.76
N SER A 15 -22.48 -6.08 -7.17
CA SER A 15 -22.66 -5.77 -8.59
C SER A 15 -21.45 -6.23 -9.38
N ASN A 16 -21.68 -6.74 -10.59
CA ASN A 16 -20.62 -7.11 -11.51
C ASN A 16 -19.66 -5.93 -11.71
N PRO A 17 -18.40 -5.98 -11.23
CA PRO A 17 -17.39 -5.18 -11.89
C PRO A 17 -17.39 -5.68 -13.34
N ARG A 18 -17.44 -4.78 -14.33
CA ARG A 18 -17.15 -5.16 -15.72
C ARG A 18 -15.67 -5.56 -15.80
N MET A 19 -15.37 -6.71 -15.23
CA MET A 19 -14.13 -7.43 -15.40
C MET A 19 -14.20 -7.88 -16.85
N ASN A 20 -13.39 -7.27 -17.71
CA ASN A 20 -13.13 -7.82 -19.02
C ASN A 20 -12.42 -9.16 -18.78
N LEU A 21 -13.21 -10.21 -18.55
CA LEU A 21 -12.79 -11.60 -18.61
C LEU A 21 -12.40 -11.89 -20.06
N ARG A 22 -11.28 -11.33 -20.52
CA ARG A 22 -10.47 -12.02 -21.51
C ARG A 22 -9.92 -13.23 -20.80
N ARG A 23 -10.71 -14.30 -20.82
CA ARG A 23 -10.25 -15.65 -20.58
C ARG A 23 -9.12 -15.90 -21.58
N SER A 24 -7.88 -15.76 -21.15
CA SER A 24 -6.69 -16.27 -21.82
C SER A 24 -6.75 -17.80 -21.75
N ALA A 25 -7.62 -18.39 -22.57
CA ALA A 25 -7.58 -19.81 -22.83
C ALA A 25 -6.24 -20.10 -23.53
N SER A 26 -5.37 -20.76 -22.77
CA SER A 26 -4.22 -21.57 -23.19
C SER A 26 -4.26 -21.97 -24.67
N HIS A 27 -3.27 -21.51 -25.43
CA HIS A 27 -2.87 -22.15 -26.67
C HIS A 27 -2.31 -23.53 -26.35
N HIS A 28 -3.15 -24.56 -26.49
CA HIS A 28 -2.66 -25.91 -26.72
C HIS A 28 -2.99 -26.33 -28.14
N ASN A 29 -1.95 -26.83 -28.82
CA ASN A 29 -1.96 -27.21 -30.21
C ASN A 29 -2.88 -28.39 -30.50
N SER A 30 -3.45 -28.37 -31.71
CA SER A 30 -3.60 -29.48 -32.66
C SER A 30 -5.03 -29.81 -33.13
N SER A 31 -5.13 -29.85 -34.46
CA SER A 31 -6.08 -30.56 -35.33
C SER A 31 -7.59 -30.27 -35.23
N TYR A 32 -8.10 -29.73 -36.34
CA TYR A 32 -9.42 -30.00 -36.95
C TYR A 32 -10.64 -30.09 -36.02
N GLU A 33 -11.45 -29.03 -35.98
CA GLU A 33 -12.87 -29.12 -36.38
C GLU A 33 -13.50 -27.74 -36.54
N LYS A 34 -14.30 -27.58 -37.61
CA LYS A 34 -15.06 -26.38 -37.96
C LYS A 34 -16.45 -26.49 -37.34
N ILE A 35 -16.79 -25.63 -36.38
CA ILE A 35 -18.19 -25.32 -36.04
C ILE A 35 -18.31 -23.80 -35.79
N PRO A 36 -19.30 -23.10 -36.40
CA PRO A 36 -19.41 -21.65 -36.30
C PRO A 36 -20.09 -21.23 -34.99
N LEU A 37 -19.48 -20.26 -34.29
CA LEU A 37 -20.14 -19.52 -33.21
C LEU A 37 -20.76 -18.24 -33.77
N SER A 38 -22.05 -18.11 -33.54
CA SER A 38 -22.95 -17.08 -34.03
C SER A 38 -22.58 -15.66 -33.58
N ALA A 39 -22.96 -14.73 -34.45
CA ALA A 39 -22.74 -13.29 -34.39
C ALA A 39 -23.30 -12.61 -33.13
N THR A 40 -22.56 -11.64 -32.59
CA THR A 40 -22.99 -10.25 -32.31
C THR A 40 -21.89 -9.52 -31.53
N SER A 41 -21.03 -8.77 -32.22
CA SER A 41 -20.54 -7.44 -31.80
C SER A 41 -19.51 -6.92 -32.80
N SER A 42 -20.00 -6.06 -33.67
CA SER A 42 -19.23 -5.33 -34.67
C SER A 42 -18.44 -4.20 -34.03
N ARG A 43 -17.11 -4.37 -33.91
CA ARG A 43 -16.15 -3.26 -33.98
C ARG A 43 -14.92 -3.71 -34.77
N PHE A 44 -15.05 -3.67 -36.09
CA PHE A 44 -13.94 -3.88 -37.02
C PHE A 44 -12.97 -2.68 -36.94
N SER A 45 -11.74 -2.95 -36.53
CA SER A 45 -10.61 -2.01 -36.59
C SER A 45 -9.85 -2.24 -37.89
N PHE A 46 -9.77 -1.19 -38.72
CA PHE A 46 -9.13 -1.22 -40.04
C PHE A 46 -7.59 -1.12 -40.01
N ASN A 47 -6.97 -1.18 -38.83
CA ASN A 47 -5.52 -1.05 -38.68
C ASN A 47 -4.70 -2.20 -39.31
N HIS A 48 -5.35 -3.32 -39.65
CA HIS A 48 -4.70 -4.47 -40.28
C HIS A 48 -4.60 -4.38 -41.82
N LEU A 49 -5.23 -3.37 -42.46
CA LEU A 49 -5.17 -3.15 -43.91
C LEU A 49 -4.06 -2.19 -44.36
N LEU A 50 -3.37 -1.52 -43.42
CA LEU A 50 -2.31 -0.56 -43.76
C LEU A 50 -0.90 -1.17 -43.76
N PHE A 51 -0.72 -2.38 -43.21
CA PHE A 51 0.60 -3.03 -43.09
C PHE A 51 0.68 -4.47 -43.58
N SER A 52 -0.37 -4.96 -44.25
CA SER A 52 -0.37 -6.30 -44.85
C SER A 52 -0.37 -6.16 -46.36
N SER A 53 0.80 -6.29 -46.99
CA SER A 53 0.89 -6.52 -48.44
C SER A 53 0.03 -7.73 -48.81
N PRO A 54 -0.75 -7.70 -49.90
CA PRO A 54 -1.59 -8.83 -50.28
C PRO A 54 -0.75 -10.08 -50.56
N PRO A 55 -1.22 -11.28 -50.21
CA PRO A 55 -0.54 -12.51 -50.57
C PRO A 55 -0.49 -12.66 -52.12
N PRO A 56 0.61 -13.17 -52.69
CA PRO A 56 0.73 -13.33 -54.14
C PRO A 56 -0.25 -14.40 -54.64
N SER A 57 -1.17 -14.00 -55.51
CA SER A 57 -2.01 -14.92 -56.29
C SER A 57 -1.16 -15.65 -57.33
N PRO A 58 -1.45 -16.92 -57.68
CA PRO A 58 -0.66 -17.67 -58.65
C PRO A 58 -0.94 -17.16 -60.06
N SER A 59 0.05 -16.53 -60.70
CA SER A 59 -0.01 -16.12 -62.10
C SER A 59 0.71 -17.12 -63.00
N LEU A 60 0.01 -17.58 -64.05
CA LEU A 60 0.53 -18.33 -65.19
C LEU A 60 1.77 -17.64 -65.83
N PRO A 61 2.68 -18.39 -66.47
CA PRO A 61 3.93 -17.82 -67.01
C PRO A 61 3.65 -16.86 -68.17
N ALA A 62 3.95 -15.57 -67.95
CA ALA A 62 3.94 -14.56 -69.00
C ALA A 62 5.24 -14.63 -69.82
N LEU A 63 5.11 -14.92 -71.12
CA LEU A 63 6.18 -15.20 -72.08
C LEU A 63 6.82 -13.95 -72.73
N ILE A 64 6.81 -12.78 -72.08
CA ILE A 64 7.40 -11.55 -72.64
C ILE A 64 8.06 -10.70 -71.54
N PRO A 65 9.36 -10.37 -71.64
CA PRO A 65 10.00 -9.48 -70.68
C PRO A 65 9.61 -8.01 -70.93
N PRO A 66 9.17 -7.25 -69.90
CA PRO A 66 8.96 -5.82 -70.03
C PRO A 66 10.29 -5.02 -70.04
N PRO A 67 10.31 -3.83 -70.67
CA PRO A 67 11.54 -3.08 -70.94
C PRO A 67 12.19 -2.48 -69.68
N ARG A 68 13.52 -2.54 -69.62
CA ARG A 68 14.35 -1.92 -68.57
C ARG A 68 14.21 -0.40 -68.59
N LYS A 69 13.64 0.19 -67.53
CA LYS A 69 13.80 1.61 -67.21
C LYS A 69 14.98 1.78 -66.24
N SER A 70 15.92 2.67 -66.57
CA SER A 70 17.03 3.07 -65.71
C SER A 70 16.53 3.96 -64.56
N PRO A 71 16.96 3.74 -63.30
CA PRO A 71 16.54 4.61 -62.20
C PRO A 71 17.48 5.81 -62.07
N ILE A 72 17.05 6.97 -62.55
CA ILE A 72 17.64 8.28 -62.21
C ILE A 72 16.87 8.85 -61.01
N HIS A 73 17.03 8.27 -59.82
CA HIS A 73 16.64 8.91 -58.55
C HIS A 73 17.60 8.47 -57.43
N PRO A 74 18.18 9.40 -56.65
CA PRO A 74 19.08 9.05 -55.55
C PRO A 74 18.31 8.28 -54.46
N ARG A 75 18.85 7.13 -54.05
CA ARG A 75 18.24 6.24 -53.05
C ARG A 75 18.17 6.94 -51.69
N PRO A 76 16.99 7.04 -51.04
CA PRO A 76 16.80 7.74 -49.77
C PRO A 76 17.61 7.15 -48.59
N SER A 77 18.13 5.93 -48.72
CA SER A 77 18.92 5.28 -47.66
C SER A 77 20.26 5.95 -47.34
N ARG A 78 20.86 6.68 -48.29
CA ARG A 78 22.13 7.38 -48.05
C ARG A 78 21.95 8.67 -47.26
N VAL A 79 20.87 9.41 -47.54
CA VAL A 79 20.53 10.64 -46.81
C VAL A 79 20.16 10.30 -45.37
N PHE A 80 19.33 9.27 -45.16
CA PHE A 80 18.99 8.80 -43.81
C PHE A 80 20.18 8.27 -43.02
N ARG A 81 21.14 7.59 -43.68
CA ARG A 81 22.39 7.19 -43.02
C ARG A 81 23.21 8.40 -42.61
N PHE A 82 23.31 9.42 -43.47
CA PHE A 82 24.08 10.61 -43.15
C PHE A 82 23.44 11.41 -42.01
N THR A 83 22.12 11.58 -42.01
CA THR A 83 21.41 12.24 -40.89
C THR A 83 21.55 11.45 -39.58
N PHE A 84 21.53 10.12 -39.64
CA PHE A 84 21.76 9.28 -38.46
C PHE A 84 23.19 9.43 -37.93
N TRP A 85 24.19 9.46 -38.81
CA TRP A 85 25.59 9.69 -38.41
C TRP A 85 25.81 11.09 -37.82
N VAL A 86 25.18 12.11 -38.37
CA VAL A 86 25.24 13.49 -37.84
C VAL A 86 24.56 13.57 -36.48
N ALA A 87 23.38 12.96 -36.32
CA ALA A 87 22.68 12.91 -35.04
C ALA A 87 23.49 12.15 -33.98
N PHE A 88 24.07 11.00 -34.35
CA PHE A 88 24.92 10.21 -33.47
C PHE A 88 26.18 10.99 -33.05
N ALA A 89 26.85 11.67 -33.97
CA ALA A 89 28.01 12.51 -33.67
C ALA A 89 27.66 13.69 -32.75
N ALA A 90 26.50 14.35 -32.96
CA ALA A 90 26.03 15.42 -32.10
C ALA A 90 25.71 14.92 -30.67
N LEU A 91 25.14 13.71 -30.56
CA LEU A 91 24.85 13.06 -29.29
C LEU A 91 26.15 12.68 -28.56
N LEU A 92 27.14 12.14 -29.28
CA LEU A 92 28.46 11.80 -28.75
C LEU A 92 29.21 13.05 -28.27
N PHE A 93 29.15 14.16 -29.01
CA PHE A 93 29.68 15.45 -28.55
C PHE A 93 28.94 15.99 -27.32
N TYR A 94 27.61 15.87 -27.28
CA TYR A 94 26.81 16.24 -26.12
C TYR A 94 27.24 15.47 -24.86
N PHE A 95 27.40 14.14 -24.96
CA PHE A 95 27.89 13.30 -23.85
C PHE A 95 29.38 13.49 -23.54
N ALA A 96 30.22 13.84 -24.51
CA ALA A 96 31.62 14.17 -24.25
C ALA A 96 31.79 15.47 -23.46
N THR A 97 30.82 16.40 -23.56
CA THR A 97 30.82 17.63 -22.74
C THR A 97 30.28 17.42 -21.32
N PHE A 98 29.64 16.28 -21.01
CA PHE A 98 29.09 15.98 -19.69
C PHE A 98 30.12 16.04 -18.54
N PRO A 99 31.33 15.46 -18.65
CA PRO A 99 32.35 15.59 -17.59
C PRO A 99 32.81 17.05 -17.40
N PHE A 100 32.89 17.85 -18.47
CA PHE A 100 33.31 19.25 -18.39
C PHE A 100 32.20 20.20 -17.91
N ARG A 101 30.92 19.87 -18.15
CA ARG A 101 29.76 20.62 -17.63
C ARG A 101 29.61 20.55 -16.11
N SER A 102 30.18 19.52 -15.48
CA SER A 102 30.22 19.44 -14.01
C SER A 102 31.20 20.45 -13.39
N SER A 103 32.24 20.87 -14.14
CA SER A 103 33.31 21.75 -13.65
C SER A 103 33.08 23.23 -14.00
N LEU A 104 32.42 23.55 -15.11
CA LEU A 104 31.91 24.89 -15.41
C LEU A 104 30.43 24.89 -15.09
N GLY A 105 30.01 25.46 -13.97
CA GLY A 105 28.62 25.47 -13.48
C GLY A 105 27.61 26.07 -14.47
N VAL A 106 27.25 25.32 -15.52
CA VAL A 106 26.16 25.66 -16.43
C VAL A 106 24.85 25.30 -15.71
N PRO A 107 23.88 26.22 -15.59
CA PRO A 107 22.61 25.91 -14.95
C PRO A 107 21.92 24.75 -15.67
N LYS A 108 21.40 23.78 -14.91
CA LYS A 108 20.53 22.73 -15.44
C LYS A 108 19.35 23.43 -16.11
N LEU A 109 19.13 23.18 -17.41
CA LEU A 109 17.88 23.57 -18.06
C LEU A 109 16.76 22.77 -17.40
N ASN A 110 16.05 23.38 -16.45
CA ASN A 110 14.75 22.91 -16.01
C ASN A 110 13.80 23.11 -17.19
N LEU A 111 13.49 22.02 -17.90
CA LEU A 111 12.47 22.00 -18.95
C LEU A 111 11.10 21.93 -18.24
N PRO A 112 10.33 23.03 -18.16
CA PRO A 112 9.12 23.09 -17.33
C PRO A 112 8.02 22.14 -17.82
N TYR A 113 8.07 21.74 -19.10
CA TYR A 113 7.01 20.95 -19.75
C TYR A 113 7.05 19.44 -19.41
N LEU A 114 8.13 18.94 -18.81
CA LEU A 114 8.25 17.52 -18.43
C LEU A 114 7.99 17.27 -16.93
N THR A 115 7.83 18.32 -16.15
CA THR A 115 7.39 18.25 -14.77
C THR A 115 5.96 18.74 -14.70
N THR A 116 5.00 17.86 -14.46
CA THR A 116 3.60 18.21 -14.19
C THR A 116 3.51 18.90 -12.82
N HIS A 117 4.12 20.09 -12.67
CA HIS A 117 3.82 20.99 -11.58
C HIS A 117 2.64 21.84 -12.06
N GLU A 118 1.50 21.74 -11.37
CA GLU A 118 0.51 22.80 -11.47
C GLU A 118 1.19 24.04 -10.90
N ASP A 119 1.44 25.04 -11.73
CA ASP A 119 2.04 26.31 -11.29
C ASP A 119 1.05 26.97 -10.31
N PHE A 120 1.39 27.05 -9.03
CA PHE A 120 0.54 27.71 -8.05
C PHE A 120 0.83 29.20 -8.04
N GLU A 121 -0.20 30.02 -8.26
CA GLU A 121 -0.06 31.47 -8.16
C GLU A 121 -0.19 31.91 -6.70
N MET A 122 0.89 32.45 -6.12
CA MET A 122 0.82 33.11 -4.82
C MET A 122 0.12 34.47 -4.97
N VAL A 123 -1.09 34.56 -4.44
CA VAL A 123 -1.89 35.80 -4.43
C VAL A 123 -1.66 36.54 -3.12
N GLY A 124 -1.23 37.79 -3.21
CA GLY A 124 -1.15 38.69 -2.05
C GLY A 124 -2.54 39.17 -1.66
N GLN A 125 -2.99 38.82 -0.46
CA GLN A 125 -4.22 39.32 0.15
C GLN A 125 -3.91 39.85 1.55
N ASP A 126 -4.62 40.91 1.96
CA ASP A 126 -4.47 41.52 3.29
C ASP A 126 -5.18 40.69 4.39
N ASP A 127 -6.21 39.93 4.01
CA ASP A 127 -6.98 39.07 4.90
C ASP A 127 -6.46 37.62 4.89
N LEU A 128 -6.62 36.92 6.01
CA LEU A 128 -6.28 35.50 6.09
C LEU A 128 -7.31 34.62 5.34
N PRO A 129 -6.85 33.58 4.64
CA PRO A 129 -7.73 32.69 3.90
C PRO A 129 -8.63 31.86 4.83
N ASP A 130 -9.84 31.56 4.35
CA ASP A 130 -10.85 30.74 5.03
C ASP A 130 -10.71 29.23 4.72
N PHE A 131 -9.59 28.83 4.13
CA PHE A 131 -9.23 27.44 3.81
C PHE A 131 -7.77 27.15 4.22
N PRO A 132 -7.41 25.86 4.47
CA PRO A 132 -6.06 25.48 4.85
C PRO A 132 -5.04 25.78 3.74
N THR A 133 -4.05 26.63 4.02
CA THR A 133 -2.99 26.94 3.06
C THR A 133 -1.72 27.47 3.74
N PRO A 134 -0.52 27.18 3.19
CA PRO A 134 0.69 27.89 3.59
C PRO A 134 0.61 29.36 3.14
N ILE A 135 1.16 30.24 3.97
CA ILE A 135 1.17 31.70 3.74
C ILE A 135 2.56 32.29 4.00
N VAL A 136 2.88 33.37 3.30
CA VAL A 136 4.05 34.19 3.57
C VAL A 136 3.64 35.33 4.50
N ILE A 137 4.38 35.50 5.57
CA ILE A 137 4.17 36.54 6.57
C ILE A 137 5.41 37.42 6.67
N THR A 138 5.20 38.70 6.97
CA THR A 138 6.29 39.64 7.24
C THR A 138 6.39 39.87 8.74
N ASP A 139 7.56 39.58 9.30
CA ASP A 139 7.86 39.85 10.72
C ASP A 139 7.87 41.37 10.97
N HIS A 140 7.76 41.82 12.23
CA HIS A 140 7.84 43.23 12.62
C HIS A 140 9.10 43.92 12.11
N ASN A 141 10.16 43.16 11.86
CA ASN A 141 11.44 43.62 11.32
C ASN A 141 11.45 43.75 9.78
N GLY A 142 10.31 43.63 9.10
CA GLY A 142 10.20 43.67 7.62
C GLY A 142 10.71 42.41 6.94
N ASN A 143 10.79 41.32 7.70
CA ASN A 143 11.50 40.11 7.35
C ASN A 143 10.51 39.04 6.85
N SER A 144 10.55 38.66 5.57
CA SER A 144 9.70 37.58 5.04
C SER A 144 10.03 36.23 5.69
N LYS A 145 8.99 35.58 6.20
CA LYS A 145 8.93 34.24 6.78
C LYS A 145 7.68 33.53 6.24
N TRP A 146 7.51 32.25 6.53
CA TRP A 146 6.29 31.54 6.16
C TRP A 146 5.76 30.67 7.30
N THR A 147 4.45 30.45 7.30
CA THR A 147 3.73 29.61 8.24
C THR A 147 2.55 28.95 7.53
N VAL A 148 1.78 28.12 8.23
CA VAL A 148 0.56 27.50 7.71
C VAL A 148 -0.64 28.10 8.42
N SER A 149 -1.65 28.52 7.64
CA SER A 149 -2.92 29.00 8.18
C SER A 149 -3.98 27.93 7.95
N ILE A 150 -4.50 27.37 9.05
CA ILE A 150 -5.67 26.50 9.03
C ILE A 150 -6.77 27.18 9.85
N PRO A 151 -7.92 27.53 9.24
CA PRO A 151 -9.04 28.10 9.97
C PRO A 151 -9.55 27.13 11.05
N PRO A 152 -9.72 27.58 12.31
CA PRO A 152 -10.23 26.72 13.37
C PRO A 152 -11.69 26.29 13.21
N SER A 153 -12.45 27.02 12.38
CA SER A 153 -13.82 26.67 11.98
C SER A 153 -13.90 25.62 10.86
N TYR A 154 -12.74 25.17 10.34
CA TYR A 154 -12.70 24.16 9.28
C TYR A 154 -13.06 22.77 9.82
N ASP A 155 -13.46 21.85 8.93
CA ASP A 155 -13.77 20.48 9.30
C ASP A 155 -12.47 19.67 9.48
N PHE A 156 -12.34 18.99 10.61
CA PHE A 156 -11.19 18.15 10.92
C PHE A 156 -11.55 16.66 11.03
N PRO A 157 -10.59 15.75 10.77
CA PRO A 157 -9.29 16.00 10.12
C PRO A 157 -9.48 16.44 8.66
N LEU A 158 -8.51 17.18 8.10
CA LEU A 158 -8.53 17.50 6.65
C LEU A 158 -8.51 16.22 5.83
N SER A 159 -9.03 16.24 4.60
CA SER A 159 -8.93 15.10 3.70
C SER A 159 -7.47 14.79 3.38
N VAL A 160 -7.18 13.52 3.11
CA VAL A 160 -5.83 13.06 2.71
C VAL A 160 -5.28 13.87 1.53
N LYS A 161 -6.15 14.27 0.59
CA LYS A 161 -5.78 15.13 -0.54
C LYS A 161 -5.40 16.54 -0.11
N GLU A 162 -6.17 17.17 0.77
CA GLU A 162 -5.85 18.51 1.29
C GLU A 162 -4.51 18.52 2.03
N TYR A 163 -4.22 17.48 2.82
CA TYR A 163 -2.90 17.33 3.46
C TYR A 163 -1.77 17.15 2.43
N GLY A 164 -1.99 16.34 1.39
CA GLY A 164 -1.02 16.15 0.30
C GLY A 164 -0.76 17.45 -0.48
N ASP A 165 -1.82 18.14 -0.89
CA ASP A 165 -1.75 19.42 -1.61
C ASP A 165 -1.06 20.49 -0.77
N MET A 166 -1.33 20.54 0.54
CA MET A 166 -0.67 21.45 1.46
C MET A 166 0.84 21.17 1.56
N CYS A 167 1.26 19.91 1.53
CA CYS A 167 2.67 19.53 1.54
C CYS A 167 3.41 19.98 0.27
N SER A 168 2.77 19.83 -0.90
CA SER A 168 3.27 20.36 -2.17
C SER A 168 3.42 21.89 -2.13
N LYS A 169 2.37 22.60 -1.69
CA LYS A 169 2.37 24.07 -1.57
C LYS A 169 3.40 24.59 -0.56
N CYS A 170 3.61 23.89 0.55
CA CYS A 170 4.64 24.23 1.54
C CYS A 170 6.03 24.33 0.89
N ARG A 171 6.36 23.40 -0.01
CA ARG A 171 7.66 23.37 -0.69
C ARG A 171 7.86 24.60 -1.56
N GLU A 172 6.83 24.97 -2.32
CA GLU A 172 6.88 26.12 -3.20
C GLU A 172 6.95 27.45 -2.44
N VAL A 173 6.13 27.60 -1.40
CA VAL A 173 6.17 28.78 -0.52
C VAL A 173 7.54 28.91 0.14
N ALA A 174 8.09 27.80 0.65
CA ALA A 174 9.43 27.78 1.24
C ALA A 174 10.51 28.17 0.22
N ALA A 175 10.45 27.66 -1.02
CA ALA A 175 11.36 28.02 -2.09
C ALA A 175 11.25 29.51 -2.45
N ARG A 176 10.03 30.05 -2.53
CA ARG A 176 9.81 31.47 -2.83
C ARG A 176 10.34 32.39 -1.73
N VAL A 177 10.14 32.05 -0.46
CA VAL A 177 10.69 32.87 0.64
C VAL A 177 12.21 32.91 0.58
N ARG A 178 12.87 31.82 0.20
CA ARG A 178 14.32 31.81 0.00
C ARG A 178 14.76 32.70 -1.16
N ASP A 179 14.00 32.69 -2.26
CA ASP A 179 14.23 33.54 -3.43
C ASP A 179 14.10 35.03 -3.09
N MET A 180 13.05 35.41 -2.34
CA MET A 180 12.85 36.78 -1.82
C MET A 180 13.97 37.23 -0.89
N ARG A 181 14.64 36.30 -0.22
CA ARG A 181 15.75 36.58 0.70
C ARG A 181 17.13 36.59 0.03
N HIS A 182 17.19 36.43 -1.29
CA HIS A 182 18.41 36.44 -2.10
C HIS A 182 19.53 35.53 -1.58
N ARG A 183 19.19 34.42 -0.92
CA ARG A 183 20.18 33.44 -0.45
C ARG A 183 20.33 32.35 -1.50
N THR A 184 21.58 32.05 -1.84
CA THR A 184 22.03 31.08 -2.84
C THR A 184 21.16 29.82 -2.84
N GLN A 185 20.71 29.41 -4.03
CA GLN A 185 19.91 28.21 -4.26
C GLN A 185 20.54 27.00 -3.57
N ILE A 186 19.98 26.59 -2.43
CA ILE A 186 20.23 25.25 -1.90
C ILE A 186 19.55 24.30 -2.87
N PRO A 187 20.23 23.30 -3.44
CA PRO A 187 19.61 22.36 -4.36
C PRO A 187 18.38 21.70 -3.70
N ASP A 188 17.24 21.70 -4.39
CA ASP A 188 15.93 21.20 -3.89
C ASP A 188 15.98 19.78 -3.31
N GLN A 189 16.98 18.98 -3.69
CA GLN A 189 17.19 17.62 -3.20
C GLN A 189 17.59 17.54 -1.72
N ASN A 190 18.11 18.63 -1.13
CA ASN A 190 18.63 18.61 0.23
C ASN A 190 17.63 19.06 1.30
N LEU A 191 16.45 19.57 0.93
CA LEU A 191 15.47 20.14 1.88
C LEU A 191 14.68 19.10 2.67
N LEU A 192 14.75 17.84 2.23
CA LEU A 192 14.14 16.70 2.90
C LEU A 192 15.21 15.79 3.54
N SER A 193 16.51 16.04 3.39
CA SER A 193 17.50 15.22 4.10
C SER A 193 17.48 15.50 5.61
N ASN A 194 17.81 14.53 6.46
CA ASN A 194 17.97 14.78 7.91
C ASN A 194 19.08 15.82 8.20
N GLU A 195 19.97 16.07 7.24
CA GLU A 195 21.00 17.14 7.22
C GLU A 195 20.52 18.48 6.65
N ALA A 196 19.27 18.58 6.16
CA ALA A 196 18.68 19.83 5.74
C ALA A 196 18.70 20.80 6.93
N PRO A 197 19.29 22.01 6.82
CA PRO A 197 19.12 23.03 7.83
C PRO A 197 17.62 23.24 8.03
N THR A 198 17.15 23.22 9.28
CA THR A 198 15.82 23.75 9.66
C THR A 198 15.56 24.98 8.81
N ASP A 199 14.49 25.00 8.02
CA ASP A 199 14.21 26.16 7.17
C ASP A 199 14.14 27.38 8.10
N PRO A 200 15.15 28.28 8.06
CA PRO A 200 15.27 29.33 9.05
C PRO A 200 14.14 30.37 8.91
N TYR A 201 13.34 30.26 7.85
CA TYR A 201 12.24 31.14 7.55
C TYR A 201 10.88 30.55 7.92
N PHE A 202 10.80 29.29 8.35
CA PHE A 202 9.56 28.70 8.83
C PHE A 202 9.27 29.13 10.28
N VAL A 203 8.01 29.51 10.54
CA VAL A 203 7.50 29.81 11.88
C VAL A 203 6.34 28.86 12.17
N ASP A 204 6.44 28.12 13.27
CA ASP A 204 5.39 27.19 13.70
C ASP A 204 4.08 27.92 14.00
N VAL A 205 2.92 27.28 13.79
CA VAL A 205 1.60 27.92 13.89
C VAL A 205 1.39 28.53 15.28
N ALA A 206 1.74 27.80 16.34
CA ALA A 206 1.60 28.27 17.71
C ALA A 206 2.57 29.42 18.03
N GLU A 207 3.77 29.42 17.44
CA GLU A 207 4.73 30.51 17.58
C GLU A 207 4.25 31.76 16.84
N ALA A 208 3.71 31.60 15.63
CA ALA A 208 3.15 32.68 14.83
C ALA A 208 1.94 33.34 15.50
N GLN A 209 1.08 32.55 16.16
CA GLN A 209 -0.01 33.08 17.00
C GLN A 209 0.53 33.87 18.20
N LYS A 210 1.52 33.31 18.91
CA LYS A 210 2.13 33.96 20.08
C LYS A 210 2.86 35.26 19.73
N SER A 211 3.46 35.35 18.56
CA SER A 211 4.12 36.57 18.07
C SER A 211 3.17 37.57 17.42
N GLY A 212 1.86 37.28 17.37
CA GLY A 212 0.86 38.16 16.76
C GLY A 212 0.90 38.22 15.23
N LEU A 213 1.56 37.24 14.58
CA LEU A 213 1.58 37.11 13.12
C LEU A 213 0.33 36.38 12.61
N LEU A 214 -0.25 35.51 13.44
CA LEU A 214 -1.57 34.92 13.26
C LEU A 214 -2.52 35.40 14.37
N PRO A 215 -3.82 35.52 14.09
CA PRO A 215 -4.82 35.91 15.08
C PRO A 215 -4.87 34.89 16.21
N ASP A 216 -4.76 35.39 17.44
CA ASP A 216 -4.92 34.58 18.64
C ASP A 216 -6.39 34.17 18.80
N LEU A 217 -6.63 32.87 18.90
CA LEU A 217 -7.95 32.27 19.10
C LEU A 217 -8.63 32.68 20.39
N ALA A 218 -7.86 33.02 21.43
CA ALA A 218 -8.43 33.49 22.70
C ALA A 218 -9.10 34.87 22.55
N ASN A 219 -8.67 35.67 21.57
CA ASN A 219 -9.06 37.07 21.42
C ASN A 219 -9.81 37.38 20.10
N SER A 220 -9.81 36.45 19.14
CA SER A 220 -10.34 36.68 17.79
C SER A 220 -11.76 36.14 17.62
N ARG A 221 -12.66 36.99 17.09
CA ARG A 221 -14.02 36.62 16.68
C ARG A 221 -13.99 35.76 15.41
N TRP A 222 -13.51 34.54 15.50
CA TRP A 222 -13.78 33.55 14.46
C TRP A 222 -15.29 33.32 14.43
N PRO A 223 -15.95 33.40 13.26
CA PRO A 223 -17.37 33.07 13.18
C PRO A 223 -17.54 31.62 13.62
N SER A 224 -18.31 31.40 14.69
CA SER A 224 -18.73 30.08 15.16
C SER A 224 -19.75 29.41 14.21
N LYS A 225 -19.50 29.53 12.90
CA LYS A 225 -20.21 28.80 11.85
C LYS A 225 -19.41 27.53 11.56
N GLY A 226 -20.00 26.41 11.94
CA GLY A 226 -19.34 25.11 11.87
C GLY A 226 -18.61 24.86 13.18
N GLN A 227 -19.30 24.23 14.12
CA GLN A 227 -18.65 23.48 15.19
C GLN A 227 -17.93 22.33 14.48
N GLY A 228 -16.75 22.62 13.93
CA GLY A 228 -15.91 21.63 13.27
C GLY A 228 -15.88 20.43 14.19
N ARG A 229 -16.35 19.27 13.69
CA ARG A 229 -16.36 18.06 14.49
C ARG A 229 -14.90 17.69 14.68
N ASP A 230 -14.32 18.05 15.81
CA ASP A 230 -13.06 17.47 16.22
C ASP A 230 -13.29 15.96 16.28
N GLY A 231 -12.79 15.26 15.26
CA GLY A 231 -12.81 13.81 15.21
C GLY A 231 -12.13 13.26 16.46
N ASP A 232 -12.52 12.07 16.89
CA ASP A 232 -11.90 11.44 18.04
C ASP A 232 -10.49 10.97 17.68
N LEU A 233 -9.49 11.38 18.48
CA LEU A 233 -8.15 10.82 18.40
C LEU A 233 -8.04 9.58 19.27
N VAL A 234 -7.52 8.52 18.69
CA VAL A 234 -7.14 7.31 19.40
C VAL A 234 -5.76 7.54 20.03
N GLY A 235 -5.65 7.21 21.32
CA GLY A 235 -4.48 7.51 22.16
C GLY A 235 -4.66 8.76 23.04
N GLU A 236 -5.82 9.42 23.00
CA GLU A 236 -6.16 10.48 23.96
C GLU A 236 -6.76 9.89 25.26
N ASN A 237 -6.31 10.38 26.42
CA ASN A 237 -6.91 10.02 27.70
C ASN A 237 -8.05 10.98 28.05
N LYS A 238 -9.26 10.67 27.57
CA LYS A 238 -10.47 11.48 27.82
C LYS A 238 -11.01 11.34 29.25
N ASP A 239 -10.67 10.26 29.94
CA ASP A 239 -11.21 9.92 31.26
C ASP A 239 -10.41 10.50 32.44
N SER A 240 -9.32 11.21 32.16
CA SER A 240 -8.51 11.87 33.19
C SER A 240 -9.19 13.15 33.68
N LEU A 241 -9.58 13.16 34.95
CA LEU A 241 -10.12 14.34 35.65
C LEU A 241 -9.11 15.51 35.77
N VAL A 242 -7.84 15.27 35.43
CA VAL A 242 -6.76 16.27 35.46
C VAL A 242 -6.47 16.71 34.03
N GLU A 243 -6.66 18.00 33.75
CA GLU A 243 -6.27 18.60 32.46
C GLU A 243 -4.74 18.51 32.29
N LYS A 244 -4.29 17.64 31.39
CA LYS A 244 -2.89 17.50 31.02
C LYS A 244 -2.45 18.67 30.11
N PRO A 245 -1.17 19.08 30.16
CA PRO A 245 -0.64 20.08 29.23
C PRO A 245 -0.64 19.56 27.79
N ILE A 246 -0.68 20.48 26.82
CA ILE A 246 -0.52 20.17 25.39
C ILE A 246 0.88 19.58 25.19
N CYS A 247 1.00 18.56 24.34
CA CYS A 247 2.29 17.97 24.01
C CYS A 247 3.28 19.03 23.48
N GLY A 248 4.57 18.93 23.82
CA GLY A 248 5.58 19.83 23.26
C GLY A 248 5.77 19.59 21.75
N SER A 249 5.80 18.31 21.38
CA SER A 249 5.83 17.82 20.00
C SER A 249 4.97 16.55 19.88
N SER A 250 4.32 16.38 18.73
CA SER A 250 3.52 15.19 18.46
C SER A 250 3.58 14.79 16.99
N MET A 251 3.16 13.57 16.72
CA MET A 251 2.92 13.00 15.40
C MET A 251 1.56 12.30 15.42
N THR A 252 0.72 12.62 14.44
CA THR A 252 -0.62 12.03 14.31
C THR A 252 -0.73 11.33 12.98
N PHE A 253 -1.03 10.03 13.01
CA PHE A 253 -1.18 9.22 11.82
C PHE A 253 -2.65 9.08 11.46
N ILE A 254 -3.02 9.49 10.24
CA ILE A 254 -4.39 9.38 9.72
C ILE A 254 -4.52 8.06 8.96
N LEU A 255 -5.44 7.19 9.39
CA LEU A 255 -5.66 5.88 8.78
C LEU A 255 -6.41 5.92 7.45
N GLU A 256 -7.03 7.05 7.10
CA GLU A 256 -7.68 7.24 5.82
C GLU A 256 -6.69 6.99 4.66
N THR A 257 -7.11 6.17 3.70
CA THR A 257 -6.34 5.86 2.50
C THR A 257 -7.28 5.62 1.33
N ALA A 258 -6.79 5.87 0.11
CA ALA A 258 -7.47 5.50 -1.13
C ALA A 258 -7.34 4.01 -1.47
N ASP A 259 -6.37 3.33 -0.85
CA ASP A 259 -6.09 1.92 -1.08
C ASP A 259 -7.09 1.05 -0.32
N ALA A 260 -7.59 0.00 -0.99
CA ALA A 260 -8.46 -0.96 -0.33
C ALA A 260 -7.70 -1.84 0.67
N GLY A 261 -6.41 -2.09 0.44
CA GLY A 261 -5.62 -3.02 1.26
C GLY A 261 -5.23 -2.41 2.60
N ILE A 262 -5.53 -3.11 3.69
CA ILE A 262 -5.16 -2.68 5.06
C ILE A 262 -3.65 -2.71 5.31
N GLY A 263 -2.92 -3.62 4.65
CA GLY A 263 -1.52 -3.88 4.98
C GLY A 263 -0.59 -2.69 4.82
N HIS A 264 -0.77 -1.87 3.76
CA HIS A 264 0.09 -0.70 3.52
C HIS A 264 -0.08 0.33 4.64
N THR A 265 -1.32 0.63 5.01
CA THR A 265 -1.63 1.54 6.12
C THR A 265 -1.03 1.05 7.43
N ILE A 266 -1.07 -0.25 7.72
CA ILE A 266 -0.50 -0.82 8.94
C ILE A 266 1.03 -0.75 8.95
N MET A 267 1.68 -1.09 7.84
CA MET A 267 3.14 -0.97 7.72
C MET A 267 3.60 0.49 7.92
N GLN A 268 2.88 1.45 7.31
CA GLN A 268 3.12 2.87 7.50
C GLN A 268 2.90 3.29 8.96
N LEU A 269 1.78 2.88 9.57
CA LEU A 269 1.46 3.18 10.96
C LEU A 269 2.57 2.71 11.90
N TRP A 270 3.04 1.47 11.75
CA TRP A 270 4.12 0.92 12.58
C TRP A 270 5.43 1.69 12.38
N THR A 271 5.80 1.93 11.12
CA THR A 271 7.04 2.64 10.79
C THR A 271 7.06 4.05 11.38
N PHE A 272 5.95 4.79 11.25
CA PHE A 272 5.86 6.16 11.77
C PHE A 272 5.71 6.22 13.28
N TYR A 273 5.16 5.18 13.91
CA TYR A 273 5.21 5.06 15.36
C TYR A 273 6.65 4.93 15.86
N GLY A 274 7.43 3.98 15.33
CA GLY A 274 8.84 3.83 15.69
C GLY A 274 9.62 5.13 15.43
N LEU A 275 9.31 5.81 14.33
CA LEU A 275 9.93 7.09 14.03
C LEU A 275 9.56 8.18 15.04
N ALA A 276 8.30 8.24 15.48
CA ALA A 276 7.86 9.18 16.50
C ALA A 276 8.56 8.93 17.83
N GLN A 277 8.71 7.66 18.24
CA GLN A 277 9.44 7.29 19.46
C GLN A 277 10.90 7.73 19.38
N ARG A 278 11.56 7.47 18.24
CA ARG A 278 12.95 7.89 18.02
C ARG A 278 13.14 9.41 18.05
N GLN A 279 12.15 10.16 17.60
CA GLN A 279 12.15 11.63 17.65
C GLN A 279 11.64 12.19 19.00
N GLY A 280 11.22 11.35 19.94
CA GLY A 280 10.65 11.79 21.22
C GLY A 280 9.31 12.53 21.09
N ARG A 281 8.51 12.21 20.06
CA ARG A 281 7.20 12.82 19.80
C ARG A 281 6.08 11.98 20.41
N ALA A 282 5.07 12.63 20.98
CA ALA A 282 3.82 11.96 21.36
C ALA A 282 3.10 11.45 20.10
N PHE A 283 2.52 10.25 20.15
CA PHE A 283 1.89 9.63 19.00
C PHE A 283 0.37 9.51 19.17
N PHE A 284 -0.39 9.85 18.14
CA PHE A 284 -1.84 9.74 18.09
C PHE A 284 -2.31 9.13 16.77
N ILE A 285 -3.49 8.51 16.77
CA ILE A 285 -4.07 7.88 15.58
C ILE A 285 -5.43 8.53 15.30
N ASP A 286 -5.70 8.89 14.05
CA ASP A 286 -7.02 9.35 13.62
C ASP A 286 -7.68 8.29 12.73
N ASP A 287 -8.78 7.71 13.22
CA ASP A 287 -9.54 6.64 12.55
C ASP A 287 -10.87 7.13 11.96
N SER A 288 -11.14 8.44 11.98
CA SER A 288 -12.44 9.04 11.65
C SER A 288 -13.00 8.63 10.28
N ARG A 289 -12.12 8.42 9.28
CA ARG A 289 -12.47 8.03 7.91
C ARG A 289 -11.80 6.73 7.47
N TRP A 290 -11.44 5.86 8.41
CA TRP A 290 -10.81 4.60 8.05
C TRP A 290 -11.82 3.63 7.39
N ALA A 291 -11.42 3.03 6.27
CA ALA A 291 -12.30 2.17 5.47
C ALA A 291 -12.74 0.88 6.19
N TYR A 292 -12.03 0.51 7.27
CA TYR A 292 -12.24 -0.70 8.07
C TYR A 292 -13.04 -0.46 9.36
N GLY A 293 -13.52 0.76 9.61
CA GLY A 293 -14.24 1.10 10.84
C GLY A 293 -13.33 1.76 11.86
N LYS A 294 -13.52 1.48 13.16
CA LYS A 294 -12.68 2.07 14.21
C LYS A 294 -11.41 1.25 14.41
N TYR A 295 -10.32 1.92 14.75
CA TYR A 295 -9.05 1.25 15.08
C TYR A 295 -9.24 0.26 16.24
N THR A 296 -10.01 0.66 17.26
CA THR A 296 -10.28 -0.15 18.45
C THR A 296 -11.15 -1.39 18.22
N ASP A 297 -11.78 -1.49 17.04
CA ASP A 297 -12.55 -2.69 16.67
C ASP A 297 -11.62 -3.84 16.27
N ILE A 298 -10.38 -3.54 15.87
CA ILE A 298 -9.36 -4.51 15.45
C ILE A 298 -8.25 -4.63 16.49
N PHE A 299 -7.76 -3.49 16.99
CA PHE A 299 -6.62 -3.41 17.91
C PHE A 299 -7.00 -2.81 19.26
N GLN A 300 -6.13 -2.91 20.25
CA GLN A 300 -6.24 -2.17 21.51
C GLN A 300 -5.73 -0.74 21.31
N ALA A 301 -6.17 0.18 22.17
CA ALA A 301 -5.71 1.56 22.10
C ALA A 301 -4.18 1.64 22.29
N PRO A 302 -3.49 2.53 21.56
CA PRO A 302 -2.04 2.68 21.66
C PRO A 302 -1.63 3.19 23.04
N PRO A 303 -0.35 3.04 23.41
CA PRO A 303 0.19 3.61 24.65
C PRO A 303 -0.09 5.11 24.74
N VAL A 304 -0.80 5.53 25.79
CA VAL A 304 -1.28 6.90 25.92
C VAL A 304 -0.18 7.81 26.47
N PRO A 305 0.17 8.92 25.78
CA PRO A 305 1.16 9.86 26.27
C PRO A 305 0.70 10.62 27.53
N ASN A 306 1.67 11.21 28.24
CA ASN A 306 1.44 12.04 29.43
C ASN A 306 0.95 13.47 29.12
N CYS A 307 0.59 13.76 27.88
CA CYS A 307 0.14 15.06 27.40
C CYS A 307 -1.13 14.91 26.56
N ARG A 308 -1.87 16.01 26.36
CA ARG A 308 -3.05 16.05 25.49
C ARG A 308 -2.66 16.41 24.05
N PRO A 309 -3.41 15.95 23.04
CA PRO A 309 -3.17 16.34 21.65
C PRO A 309 -3.28 17.87 21.49
N PRO A 310 -2.53 18.45 20.55
CA PRO A 310 -2.64 19.88 20.21
C PRO A 310 -3.99 20.18 19.53
N PRO A 311 -4.40 21.46 19.49
CA PRO A 311 -5.52 21.90 18.67
C PRO A 311 -5.33 21.50 17.20
N ARG A 312 -6.43 21.12 16.52
CA ARG A 312 -6.35 20.55 15.16
C ARG A 312 -5.74 21.48 14.11
N HIS A 313 -5.92 22.79 14.26
CA HIS A 313 -5.33 23.79 13.36
C HIS A 313 -3.82 23.99 13.54
N GLU A 314 -3.23 23.51 14.64
CA GLU A 314 -1.77 23.49 14.84
C GLU A 314 -1.12 22.23 14.24
N MET A 315 -1.91 21.25 13.79
CA MET A 315 -1.43 19.96 13.26
C MET A 315 -1.23 20.06 11.74
N ILE A 316 0.03 20.02 11.30
CA ILE A 316 0.40 20.29 9.90
C ILE A 316 1.23 19.14 9.28
N PRO A 317 1.13 18.89 7.96
CA PRO A 317 1.88 17.81 7.30
C PRO A 317 3.30 18.23 6.92
N CYS A 318 3.62 19.52 6.95
CA CYS A 318 4.88 20.10 6.51
C CYS A 318 5.21 21.34 7.34
N PRO A 319 6.50 21.64 7.58
CA PRO A 319 7.69 20.87 7.22
C PRO A 319 7.93 19.67 8.18
N PRO A 320 8.83 18.70 7.85
CA PRO A 320 9.09 17.52 8.68
C PRO A 320 9.56 17.78 10.12
N ARG A 321 9.99 19.01 10.43
CA ARG A 321 10.40 19.44 11.78
C ARG A 321 9.33 20.26 12.53
N ALA A 322 8.12 20.42 11.99
CA ALA A 322 7.03 21.08 12.69
C ALA A 322 6.77 20.44 14.07
N ARG A 323 6.25 21.22 15.03
CA ARG A 323 6.01 20.70 16.39
C ARG A 323 4.95 19.59 16.39
N HIS A 324 3.89 19.76 15.62
CA HIS A 324 2.77 18.83 15.54
C HIS A 324 2.58 18.35 14.11
N LEU A 325 3.06 17.14 13.83
CA LEU A 325 3.05 16.57 12.48
C LEU A 325 1.82 15.73 12.22
N VAL A 326 1.27 15.87 11.02
CA VAL A 326 0.24 14.96 10.49
C VAL A 326 0.84 14.09 9.39
N VAL A 327 0.64 12.79 9.50
CA VAL A 327 1.09 11.80 8.52
C VAL A 327 -0.15 11.17 7.87
N THR A 328 -0.16 11.15 6.54
CA THR A 328 -1.22 10.56 5.71
C THR A 328 -0.61 9.69 4.62
N SER A 329 -1.39 8.83 3.98
CA SER A 329 -0.89 7.96 2.91
C SER A 329 -0.20 8.72 1.75
N GLU A 330 -0.61 9.97 1.48
CA GLU A 330 -0.02 10.84 0.44
C GLU A 330 1.27 11.55 0.90
N THR A 331 1.37 11.90 2.19
CA THR A 331 2.50 12.67 2.74
C THR A 331 3.64 11.79 3.25
N VAL A 332 3.38 10.49 3.45
CA VAL A 332 4.35 9.49 3.93
C VAL A 332 5.66 9.54 3.15
N LYS A 333 5.62 9.59 1.82
CA LYS A 333 6.83 9.56 0.98
C LYS A 333 7.73 10.76 1.23
N GLU A 334 7.14 11.94 1.35
CA GLU A 334 7.87 13.19 1.54
C GLU A 334 8.42 13.31 2.96
N LEU A 335 7.60 12.94 3.95
CA LEU A 335 8.00 12.92 5.36
C LEU A 335 9.08 11.86 5.63
N TRP A 336 8.99 10.70 4.97
CA TRP A 336 9.99 9.65 5.08
C TRP A 336 11.34 10.09 4.52
N ALA A 337 11.35 10.63 3.29
CA ALA A 337 12.54 11.24 2.72
C ALA A 337 13.11 12.30 3.68
N GLY A 338 12.20 13.11 4.26
CA GLY A 338 12.37 14.12 5.32
C GLY A 338 13.16 13.71 6.57
N SER A 339 13.09 12.42 6.93
CA SER A 339 13.29 11.98 8.31
C SER A 339 14.53 11.09 8.50
N LEU A 340 15.02 10.45 7.43
CA LEU A 340 16.19 9.57 7.49
C LEU A 340 17.46 10.25 6.97
N SER A 341 18.61 9.83 7.50
CA SER A 341 19.94 10.22 7.01
C SER A 341 20.14 9.75 5.56
N LYS A 342 19.57 8.61 5.18
CA LYS A 342 19.52 8.07 3.81
C LYS A 342 18.06 7.90 3.37
N PRO A 343 17.50 8.83 2.57
CA PRO A 343 16.08 8.84 2.21
C PRO A 343 15.64 7.69 1.29
N TYR A 344 16.61 7.00 0.66
CA TYR A 344 16.36 5.88 -0.23
C TYR A 344 17.32 4.74 0.14
N ALA A 345 16.79 3.72 0.80
CA ALA A 345 17.35 2.38 0.64
C ALA A 345 17.09 2.03 -0.83
N ASP A 346 18.12 2.10 -1.68
CA ASP A 346 17.99 1.54 -3.02
C ASP A 346 17.87 0.02 -2.82
N PHE A 347 16.63 -0.46 -2.86
CA PHE A 347 16.30 -1.88 -2.68
C PHE A 347 16.97 -2.76 -3.74
N ARG A 348 17.47 -2.18 -4.84
CA ARG A 348 18.29 -2.87 -5.83
C ARG A 348 19.79 -2.81 -5.54
N ALA A 349 20.25 -1.84 -4.76
CA ALA A 349 21.65 -1.64 -4.42
C ALA A 349 22.08 -2.33 -3.10
N GLN A 350 21.22 -3.15 -2.50
CA GLN A 350 21.54 -3.92 -1.28
C GLN A 350 22.01 -3.02 -0.12
N ASP A 351 21.34 -1.88 0.12
CA ASP A 351 21.59 -1.08 1.33
C ASP A 351 20.99 -1.76 2.56
N GLU A 352 21.68 -2.78 3.07
CA GLU A 352 21.25 -3.58 4.23
C GLU A 352 21.02 -2.71 5.47
N GLU A 353 21.82 -1.66 5.66
CA GLU A 353 21.72 -0.77 6.81
C GLU A 353 20.41 0.04 6.79
N GLY A 354 20.08 0.65 5.64
CA GLY A 354 18.83 1.40 5.50
C GLY A 354 17.58 0.50 5.57
N VAL A 355 17.67 -0.72 5.03
CA VAL A 355 16.60 -1.73 5.15
C VAL A 355 16.40 -2.15 6.61
N ARG A 356 17.49 -2.38 7.35
CA ARG A 356 17.44 -2.72 8.77
C ARG A 356 16.87 -1.58 9.61
N GLU A 357 17.29 -0.34 9.37
CA GLU A 357 16.74 0.83 10.07
C GLU A 357 15.22 0.95 9.88
N LEU A 358 14.74 0.79 8.64
CA LEU A 358 13.31 0.78 8.34
C LEU A 358 12.60 -0.39 9.02
N PHE A 359 13.20 -1.58 8.99
CA PHE A 359 12.64 -2.76 9.63
C PHE A 359 12.52 -2.58 11.14
N ASP A 360 13.55 -2.04 11.80
CA ASP A 360 13.59 -1.83 13.24
C ASP A 360 12.50 -0.83 13.69
N LEU A 361 12.30 0.25 12.92
CA LEU A 361 11.21 1.20 13.17
C LEU A 361 9.82 0.53 13.04
N ALA A 362 9.63 -0.28 11.99
CA ALA A 362 8.39 -1.03 11.81
C ALA A 362 8.20 -2.08 12.92
N HIS A 363 9.27 -2.72 13.38
CA HIS A 363 9.22 -3.73 14.43
C HIS A 363 8.89 -3.11 15.79
N GLU A 364 9.43 -1.93 16.11
CA GLU A 364 9.07 -1.15 17.29
C GLU A 364 7.58 -0.77 17.27
N GLY A 365 7.08 -0.30 16.12
CA GLY A 365 5.67 -0.02 15.93
C GLY A 365 4.77 -1.25 16.07
N TYR A 366 5.16 -2.38 15.49
CA TYR A 366 4.47 -3.66 15.66
C TYR A 366 4.33 -4.02 17.14
N ARG A 367 5.43 -4.02 17.90
CA ARG A 367 5.43 -4.38 19.33
C ARG A 367 4.52 -3.50 20.19
N ALA A 368 4.33 -2.24 19.79
CA ALA A 368 3.55 -1.28 20.57
C ALA A 368 2.08 -1.16 20.12
N LEU A 369 1.78 -1.44 18.84
CA LEU A 369 0.48 -1.15 18.23
C LEU A 369 -0.28 -2.40 17.78
N PHE A 370 0.35 -3.57 17.73
CA PHE A 370 -0.27 -4.82 17.30
C PHE A 370 -0.75 -5.67 18.49
N ASP A 371 -1.58 -5.08 19.33
CA ASP A 371 -2.37 -5.84 20.29
C ASP A 371 -3.79 -5.96 19.73
N LEU A 372 -4.25 -7.17 19.42
CA LEU A 372 -5.61 -7.38 18.93
C LEU A 372 -6.63 -7.01 20.02
N ASN A 373 -7.88 -6.76 19.63
CA ASN A 373 -8.97 -6.59 20.60
C ASN A 373 -9.04 -7.80 21.57
N LYS A 374 -9.69 -7.61 22.72
CA LYS A 374 -9.67 -8.61 23.81
C LYS A 374 -10.24 -9.98 23.39
N ASP A 375 -11.30 -9.97 22.59
CA ASP A 375 -11.98 -11.17 22.13
C ASP A 375 -11.10 -11.98 21.16
N ASP A 376 -10.52 -11.30 20.17
CA ASP A 376 -9.68 -11.89 19.14
C ASP A 376 -8.31 -12.32 19.72
N THR A 377 -7.76 -11.57 20.68
CA THR A 377 -6.54 -11.96 21.41
C THR A 377 -6.72 -13.29 22.12
N GLN A 378 -7.84 -13.47 22.83
CA GLN A 378 -8.12 -14.72 23.52
C GLN A 378 -8.28 -15.88 22.55
N TYR A 379 -8.93 -15.66 21.41
CA TYR A 379 -9.05 -16.67 20.36
C TYR A 379 -7.69 -17.05 19.78
N VAL A 380 -6.90 -16.07 19.33
CA VAL A 380 -5.57 -16.28 18.74
C VAL A 380 -4.66 -17.02 19.71
N PHE A 381 -4.64 -16.63 20.98
CA PHE A 381 -3.86 -17.32 22.01
C PHE A 381 -4.21 -18.81 22.11
N ASN A 382 -5.52 -19.14 22.16
CA ASN A 382 -5.98 -20.52 22.22
C ASN A 382 -5.64 -21.29 20.94
N ARG A 383 -5.77 -20.65 19.78
CA ARG A 383 -5.46 -21.27 18.48
C ARG A 383 -3.97 -21.55 18.32
N VAL A 384 -3.11 -20.61 18.69
CA VAL A 384 -1.65 -20.80 18.70
C VAL A 384 -1.27 -21.94 19.63
N LYS A 385 -1.88 -22.02 20.83
CA LYS A 385 -1.66 -23.12 21.75
C LYS A 385 -2.07 -24.46 21.15
N GLU A 386 -3.24 -24.54 20.50
CA GLU A 386 -3.70 -25.75 19.81
C GLU A 386 -2.70 -26.21 18.75
N ILE A 387 -2.25 -25.30 17.88
CA ILE A 387 -1.28 -25.58 16.82
C ILE A 387 0.03 -26.11 17.43
N LYS A 388 0.61 -25.39 18.39
CA LYS A 388 1.87 -25.81 19.04
C LYS A 388 1.75 -27.17 19.73
N THR A 389 0.64 -27.45 20.42
CA THR A 389 0.45 -28.75 21.07
C THR A 389 0.39 -29.93 20.10
N LYS A 390 -0.02 -29.73 18.84
CA LYS A 390 -0.03 -30.79 17.82
C LYS A 390 1.38 -31.14 17.34
N ALA A 391 2.27 -30.15 17.30
CA ALA A 391 3.66 -30.31 16.88
C ALA A 391 4.53 -31.00 17.94
N LEU A 392 4.13 -30.96 19.22
CA LEU A 392 4.86 -31.61 20.30
C LEU A 392 4.99 -33.13 20.08
N THR A 393 6.23 -33.61 20.20
CA THR A 393 6.58 -35.04 20.18
C THR A 393 6.58 -35.64 21.60
N GLY A 394 6.66 -34.81 22.63
CA GLY A 394 6.74 -35.19 24.05
C GLY A 394 8.12 -35.70 24.45
N ASP A 395 8.26 -36.25 25.67
CA ASP A 395 9.57 -36.75 26.19
C ASP A 395 10.20 -37.90 25.36
N ALA A 396 9.49 -38.39 24.34
CA ALA A 396 9.93 -39.45 23.45
C ALA A 396 11.04 -39.02 22.49
N ASN A 397 11.14 -37.73 22.15
CA ASN A 397 12.08 -37.21 21.14
C ASN A 397 12.78 -35.93 21.63
N PRO A 398 14.05 -35.66 21.25
CA PRO A 398 14.69 -34.41 21.62
C PRO A 398 14.15 -33.21 20.85
N ASN A 399 13.62 -33.42 19.64
CA ASN A 399 13.08 -32.36 18.79
C ASN A 399 11.56 -32.48 18.67
N ASP A 400 10.88 -31.35 18.80
CA ASP A 400 9.48 -31.20 18.40
C ASP A 400 9.35 -31.10 16.88
N GLY A 401 8.13 -31.24 16.35
CA GLY A 401 7.86 -31.03 14.93
C GLY A 401 7.87 -29.54 14.55
N LEU A 402 8.22 -29.26 13.30
CA LEU A 402 8.32 -27.91 12.74
C LEU A 402 6.97 -27.46 12.21
N ILE A 403 6.59 -26.23 12.53
CA ILE A 403 5.36 -25.59 12.05
C ILE A 403 5.75 -24.60 10.95
N VAL A 404 5.38 -24.90 9.71
CA VAL A 404 5.64 -23.99 8.58
C VAL A 404 4.37 -23.20 8.25
N GLY A 405 4.43 -21.90 8.45
CA GLY A 405 3.38 -20.97 8.06
C GLY A 405 3.42 -20.69 6.57
N VAL A 406 2.27 -20.66 5.92
CA VAL A 406 2.13 -20.33 4.50
C VAL A 406 1.11 -19.23 4.35
N HIS A 407 1.50 -18.13 3.71
CA HIS A 407 0.61 -17.03 3.37
C HIS A 407 0.47 -16.90 1.86
N VAL A 408 -0.70 -17.28 1.34
CA VAL A 408 -1.06 -17.18 -0.07
C VAL A 408 -1.90 -15.93 -0.30
N ARG A 409 -1.55 -15.15 -1.31
CA ARG A 409 -2.25 -13.93 -1.67
C ARG A 409 -2.60 -13.97 -3.16
N HIS A 410 -3.91 -14.04 -3.46
CA HIS A 410 -4.45 -13.97 -4.82
C HIS A 410 -5.10 -12.60 -5.06
N GLY A 411 -6.11 -12.48 -5.90
CA GLY A 411 -6.89 -11.25 -6.08
C GLY A 411 -6.22 -10.21 -6.98
N ASP A 412 -6.22 -8.95 -6.55
CA ASP A 412 -5.61 -7.86 -7.32
C ASP A 412 -4.07 -7.81 -7.24
N CYS A 413 -3.46 -8.46 -6.24
CA CYS A 413 -2.01 -8.53 -6.07
C CYS A 413 -1.40 -9.65 -6.92
N HIS A 414 -0.33 -9.35 -7.67
CA HIS A 414 0.37 -10.30 -8.52
C HIS A 414 1.87 -10.33 -8.18
N PRO A 415 2.56 -11.47 -8.42
CA PRO A 415 3.99 -11.61 -8.15
C PRO A 415 4.86 -10.57 -8.87
N LEU A 416 5.97 -10.20 -8.25
CA LEU A 416 7.00 -9.34 -8.84
C LEU A 416 7.82 -10.10 -9.89
N GLU A 417 7.94 -11.42 -9.74
CA GLU A 417 8.67 -12.25 -10.68
C GLU A 417 8.06 -12.18 -12.08
N TYR A 418 8.90 -11.91 -13.09
CA TYR A 418 8.43 -11.65 -14.45
C TYR A 418 7.60 -12.80 -15.03
N GLN A 419 7.96 -14.06 -14.72
CA GLN A 419 7.27 -15.24 -15.24
C GLN A 419 5.83 -15.38 -14.73
N TYR A 420 5.56 -14.90 -13.52
CA TYR A 420 4.25 -14.98 -12.89
C TYR A 420 3.53 -13.63 -12.83
N ARG A 421 4.12 -12.55 -13.36
CA ARG A 421 3.51 -11.20 -13.28
C ARG A 421 2.10 -11.10 -13.86
N GLY A 422 1.76 -11.96 -14.83
CA GLY A 422 0.43 -12.04 -15.44
C GLY A 422 -0.52 -13.07 -14.82
N THR A 423 -0.05 -13.82 -13.82
CA THR A 423 -0.78 -14.91 -13.15
C THR A 423 -0.43 -14.94 -11.65
N TYR A 424 -0.70 -16.03 -10.96
CA TYR A 424 -0.19 -16.27 -9.61
C TYR A 424 0.97 -17.27 -9.65
N ILE A 425 1.72 -17.35 -8.56
CA ILE A 425 2.70 -18.42 -8.36
C ILE A 425 1.90 -19.72 -8.18
N PRO A 426 2.23 -20.81 -8.90
CA PRO A 426 1.59 -22.10 -8.71
C PRO A 426 1.64 -22.56 -7.24
N MET A 427 0.51 -23.04 -6.72
CA MET A 427 0.39 -23.50 -5.32
C MET A 427 1.38 -24.62 -5.00
N GLU A 428 1.62 -25.53 -5.95
CA GLU A 428 2.64 -26.58 -5.87
C GLU A 428 4.02 -26.03 -5.49
N ILE A 429 4.46 -24.89 -6.04
CA ILE A 429 5.78 -24.32 -5.72
C ILE A 429 5.83 -23.88 -4.26
N ILE A 430 4.75 -23.27 -3.78
CA ILE A 430 4.65 -22.79 -2.40
C ILE A 430 4.60 -23.98 -1.42
N ALA A 431 3.78 -24.99 -1.72
CA ALA A 431 3.64 -26.21 -0.91
C ALA A 431 4.95 -27.01 -0.88
N ASN A 432 5.59 -27.22 -2.03
CA ASN A 432 6.88 -27.92 -2.11
C ASN A 432 7.96 -27.19 -1.32
N ARG A 433 7.99 -25.84 -1.37
CA ARG A 433 8.95 -25.07 -0.58
C ARG A 433 8.72 -25.23 0.93
N ALA A 434 7.47 -25.29 1.37
CA ALA A 434 7.15 -25.53 2.77
C ALA A 434 7.59 -26.94 3.23
N HIS A 435 7.38 -27.96 2.39
CA HIS A 435 7.83 -29.32 2.68
C HIS A 435 9.36 -29.45 2.67
N GLU A 436 10.04 -28.78 1.75
CA GLU A 436 11.50 -28.76 1.68
C GLU A 436 12.13 -28.20 2.97
N ILE A 437 11.53 -27.16 3.57
CA ILE A 437 11.99 -26.60 4.85
C ILE A 437 11.90 -27.66 5.97
N ILE A 438 10.81 -28.43 6.02
CA ILE A 438 10.65 -29.52 6.99
C ILE A 438 11.70 -30.61 6.75
N ASP A 439 11.88 -31.02 5.50
CA ASP A 439 12.84 -32.07 5.13
C ASP A 439 14.26 -31.68 5.49
N VAL A 440 14.71 -30.48 5.10
CA VAL A 440 16.07 -29.99 5.36
C VAL A 440 16.36 -29.87 6.85
N ASN A 441 15.37 -29.49 7.67
CA ASN A 441 15.57 -29.32 9.11
C ASN A 441 15.74 -30.65 9.85
N TYR A 442 15.13 -31.74 9.37
CA TYR A 442 15.16 -33.03 10.07
C TYR A 442 16.06 -34.09 9.44
N ASN A 443 16.58 -33.86 8.24
CA ASN A 443 17.63 -34.70 7.66
C ASN A 443 18.88 -34.65 8.56
N GLU A 444 19.43 -35.82 8.90
CA GLU A 444 20.63 -35.97 9.75
C GLU A 444 20.51 -35.41 11.19
N SER A 445 19.32 -34.98 11.63
CA SER A 445 19.10 -34.34 12.95
C SER A 445 18.82 -35.31 14.12
N GLY A 446 18.70 -36.61 13.83
CA GLY A 446 18.40 -37.64 14.83
C GLY A 446 19.61 -38.03 15.69
N ARG A 447 19.35 -38.79 16.77
CA ARG A 447 20.36 -39.17 17.78
C ARG A 447 21.61 -39.88 17.24
N ASP A 448 21.51 -40.52 16.07
CA ASP A 448 22.58 -41.28 15.42
C ASP A 448 23.05 -40.64 14.09
N GLY A 449 22.68 -39.37 13.81
CA GLY A 449 22.88 -38.73 12.51
C GLY A 449 21.95 -39.27 11.40
N ALA A 450 20.90 -40.00 11.79
CA ALA A 450 19.81 -40.46 10.93
C ALA A 450 18.65 -39.46 10.95
N ASP A 451 17.71 -39.59 10.00
CA ASP A 451 16.57 -38.69 9.87
C ASP A 451 15.61 -38.82 11.07
N ASP A 452 15.16 -37.67 11.61
CA ASP A 452 14.20 -37.62 12.71
C ASP A 452 12.76 -37.78 12.18
N GLU A 453 12.40 -39.02 11.86
CA GLU A 453 11.10 -39.41 11.30
C GLU A 453 9.92 -39.04 12.20
N LEU A 454 10.11 -39.02 13.53
CA LEU A 454 9.04 -38.71 14.48
C LEU A 454 8.73 -37.22 14.48
N ALA A 455 9.76 -36.36 14.55
CA ALA A 455 9.58 -34.91 14.45
C ALA A 455 9.05 -34.51 13.06
N LYS A 456 9.57 -35.13 12.00
CA LYS A 456 9.09 -34.93 10.63
C LYS A 456 7.60 -35.26 10.47
N LYS A 457 7.14 -36.39 11.02
CA LYS A 457 5.71 -36.75 11.00
C LYS A 457 4.83 -35.81 11.82
N LYS A 458 5.38 -35.18 12.85
CA LYS A 458 4.71 -34.18 13.69
C LYS A 458 4.78 -32.76 13.14
N SER A 459 5.56 -32.55 12.09
CA SER A 459 5.65 -31.28 11.38
C SER A 459 4.49 -31.10 10.41
N PHE A 460 3.97 -29.89 10.28
CA PHE A 460 2.83 -29.62 9.40
C PHE A 460 2.76 -28.15 8.99
N VAL A 461 1.92 -27.88 7.98
CA VAL A 461 1.70 -26.56 7.41
C VAL A 461 0.49 -25.87 8.02
N VAL A 462 0.63 -24.60 8.39
CA VAL A 462 -0.46 -23.70 8.76
C VAL A 462 -0.67 -22.69 7.64
N LEU A 463 -1.88 -22.60 7.09
CA LEU A 463 -2.20 -21.82 5.90
C LEU A 463 -3.11 -20.63 6.22
N ALA A 464 -2.76 -19.47 5.69
CA ALA A 464 -3.66 -18.32 5.53
C ALA A 464 -3.73 -17.90 4.05
N SER A 465 -4.95 -17.66 3.58
CA SER A 465 -5.25 -17.24 2.21
C SER A 465 -6.48 -16.36 2.18
N ASP A 466 -6.46 -15.34 1.33
CA ASP A 466 -7.60 -14.48 1.01
C ASP A 466 -8.55 -15.12 -0.02
N ASP A 467 -8.11 -16.19 -0.69
CA ASP A 467 -8.92 -16.98 -1.60
C ASP A 467 -9.40 -18.27 -0.91
N PRO A 468 -10.73 -18.45 -0.72
CA PRO A 468 -11.28 -19.61 -0.03
C PRO A 468 -11.00 -20.92 -0.77
N THR A 469 -10.75 -20.89 -2.08
CA THR A 469 -10.50 -22.10 -2.89
C THR A 469 -9.13 -22.72 -2.65
N VAL A 470 -8.16 -21.93 -2.15
CA VAL A 470 -6.80 -22.41 -1.86
C VAL A 470 -6.82 -23.48 -0.76
N TYR A 471 -7.70 -23.35 0.22
CA TYR A 471 -7.83 -24.32 1.31
C TYR A 471 -8.40 -25.68 0.86
N ASP A 472 -9.09 -25.72 -0.29
CA ASP A 472 -9.70 -26.92 -0.84
C ASP A 472 -8.82 -27.57 -1.94
N SER A 473 -7.68 -26.95 -2.25
CA SER A 473 -6.72 -27.46 -3.24
C SER A 473 -6.04 -28.75 -2.76
N ASP A 474 -5.68 -29.62 -3.70
CA ASP A 474 -4.97 -30.86 -3.38
C ASP A 474 -3.56 -30.59 -2.81
N ASP A 475 -2.91 -29.49 -3.21
CA ASP A 475 -1.57 -29.09 -2.76
C ASP A 475 -1.51 -28.76 -1.25
N PHE A 476 -2.60 -28.21 -0.69
CA PHE A 476 -2.70 -27.84 0.72
C PHE A 476 -3.63 -28.76 1.51
N LYS A 477 -3.95 -29.93 0.97
CA LYS A 477 -4.82 -30.90 1.62
C LYS A 477 -4.19 -31.44 2.90
N GLY A 478 -4.85 -31.21 4.03
CA GLY A 478 -4.33 -31.59 5.35
C GLY A 478 -3.55 -30.48 6.06
N SER A 479 -3.37 -29.32 5.42
CA SER A 479 -2.90 -28.11 6.12
C SER A 479 -3.95 -27.62 7.13
N MET A 480 -3.47 -26.97 8.20
CA MET A 480 -4.35 -26.33 9.18
C MET A 480 -4.61 -24.88 8.81
N ARG A 481 -5.85 -24.42 8.89
CA ARG A 481 -6.15 -22.99 8.72
C ARG A 481 -5.58 -22.17 9.88
N ALA A 482 -5.06 -20.98 9.59
CA ALA A 482 -4.57 -20.08 10.63
C ALA A 482 -5.70 -19.67 11.59
N GLN A 483 -6.79 -19.07 11.09
CA GLN A 483 -8.01 -18.86 11.87
C GLN A 483 -9.28 -19.39 11.20
N GLU A 484 -10.28 -19.67 12.02
CA GLU A 484 -11.60 -20.19 11.61
C GLU A 484 -12.76 -19.36 12.21
N GLN A 485 -12.46 -18.33 13.00
CA GLN A 485 -13.45 -17.52 13.70
C GLN A 485 -14.25 -16.62 12.76
N ILE A 486 -13.60 -16.02 11.76
CA ILE A 486 -14.23 -15.19 10.74
C ILE A 486 -13.88 -15.76 9.38
N ARG A 487 -14.86 -16.37 8.71
CA ARG A 487 -14.65 -16.99 7.39
C ARG A 487 -15.19 -16.10 6.30
N LEU A 488 -14.38 -15.87 5.27
CA LEU A 488 -14.81 -15.21 4.04
C LEU A 488 -15.81 -16.12 3.33
N ALA A 489 -16.91 -15.53 2.86
CA ALA A 489 -17.98 -16.26 2.20
C ALA A 489 -17.48 -16.91 0.90
N SER A 490 -17.71 -18.23 0.76
CA SER A 490 -17.56 -18.95 -0.50
C SER A 490 -18.91 -19.28 -1.12
N LYS A 491 -18.95 -19.33 -2.46
CA LYS A 491 -20.13 -19.66 -3.27
C LYS A 491 -20.72 -21.01 -2.88
N GLN A 492 -19.88 -21.98 -2.50
CA GLN A 492 -20.31 -23.32 -2.09
C GLN A 492 -21.11 -23.31 -0.78
N GLU A 493 -20.79 -22.41 0.15
CA GLU A 493 -21.52 -22.28 1.42
C GLU A 493 -22.86 -21.56 1.24
N ILE A 494 -22.95 -20.64 0.28
CA ILE A 494 -24.19 -19.90 -0.02
C ILE A 494 -25.23 -20.79 -0.73
N HIS A 495 -24.81 -21.70 -1.62
CA HIS A 495 -25.70 -22.56 -2.39
C HIS A 495 -26.22 -23.83 -1.66
N LYS A 496 -25.94 -24.02 -0.37
CA LYS A 496 -26.50 -25.15 0.41
C LYS A 496 -28.02 -25.08 0.63
N ALA A 497 -28.69 -24.00 0.24
CA ALA A 497 -30.13 -23.99 0.14
C ALA A 497 -30.57 -24.70 -1.14
N THR A 498 -30.84 -26.02 -1.08
CA THR A 498 -31.42 -26.79 -2.19
C THR A 498 -32.72 -26.14 -2.66
N PRO A 499 -32.75 -25.47 -3.83
CA PRO A 499 -33.99 -24.91 -4.32
C PRO A 499 -34.84 -26.03 -4.91
N ASP A 500 -36.13 -26.06 -4.56
CA ASP A 500 -37.07 -27.02 -5.14
C ASP A 500 -37.12 -26.84 -6.66
N ARG A 501 -36.77 -27.88 -7.41
CA ARG A 501 -36.70 -27.87 -8.88
C ARG A 501 -38.08 -27.72 -9.53
N HIS A 502 -39.15 -27.90 -8.78
CA HIS A 502 -40.53 -27.82 -9.26
C HIS A 502 -41.15 -26.42 -9.14
N VAL A 503 -40.44 -25.47 -8.52
CA VAL A 503 -40.92 -24.08 -8.34
C VAL A 503 -40.08 -23.14 -9.18
N MET A 504 -40.75 -22.27 -9.95
CA MET A 504 -40.08 -21.19 -10.69
C MET A 504 -39.66 -20.12 -9.68
N HIS A 505 -38.37 -20.08 -9.35
CA HIS A 505 -37.82 -19.06 -8.46
C HIS A 505 -37.63 -17.74 -9.20
N ARG A 506 -37.73 -16.63 -8.47
CA ARG A 506 -37.31 -15.32 -8.98
C ARG A 506 -35.82 -15.43 -9.36
N PHE A 507 -35.43 -14.87 -10.51
CA PHE A 507 -34.02 -14.70 -10.84
C PHE A 507 -33.40 -13.82 -9.76
N GLU A 508 -32.66 -14.45 -8.84
CA GLU A 508 -31.77 -13.77 -7.91
C GLU A 508 -30.41 -13.66 -8.60
N ASP A 509 -29.83 -12.46 -8.61
CA ASP A 509 -28.47 -12.26 -9.10
C ASP A 509 -27.53 -13.20 -8.33
N GLU A 510 -26.65 -13.92 -9.03
CA GLU A 510 -25.68 -14.81 -8.37
C GLU A 510 -24.85 -14.00 -7.35
N SER A 511 -24.90 -14.39 -6.08
CA SER A 511 -24.04 -13.83 -5.05
C SER A 511 -22.60 -14.29 -5.31
N PHE A 512 -21.71 -13.35 -5.59
CA PHE A 512 -20.28 -13.63 -5.71
C PHE A 512 -19.68 -13.83 -4.31
N GLY A 513 -18.83 -14.85 -4.15
CA GLY A 513 -17.98 -15.00 -2.97
C GLY A 513 -16.62 -14.33 -3.19
N TRP A 514 -15.68 -14.58 -2.28
CA TRP A 514 -14.30 -14.12 -2.40
C TRP A 514 -13.44 -15.03 -3.30
N GLU A 515 -14.06 -15.73 -4.25
CA GLU A 515 -13.33 -16.62 -5.16
C GLU A 515 -12.28 -15.85 -5.96
N GLY A 516 -11.07 -16.40 -6.01
CA GLY A 516 -9.95 -15.75 -6.68
C GLY A 516 -9.27 -14.66 -5.85
N GLY A 517 -9.67 -14.45 -4.60
CA GLY A 517 -8.97 -13.62 -3.62
C GLY A 517 -9.58 -12.23 -3.40
N PHE A 518 -8.83 -11.37 -2.71
CA PHE A 518 -9.24 -10.02 -2.38
C PHE A 518 -9.07 -9.07 -3.57
N PHE A 519 -10.15 -8.40 -3.96
CA PHE A 519 -10.13 -7.35 -4.99
C PHE A 519 -10.61 -6.02 -4.41
N ALA A 520 -9.83 -4.96 -4.60
CA ALA A 520 -10.19 -3.61 -4.17
C ALA A 520 -11.59 -3.17 -4.64
N ALA A 521 -11.95 -3.49 -5.88
CA ALA A 521 -13.27 -3.18 -6.43
C ALA A 521 -14.40 -3.89 -5.67
N MET A 522 -14.18 -5.13 -5.21
CA MET A 522 -15.17 -5.85 -4.40
C MET A 522 -15.31 -5.19 -3.03
N PHE A 523 -14.19 -4.91 -2.37
CA PHE A 523 -14.14 -4.25 -1.07
C PHE A 523 -14.88 -2.90 -1.04
N TRP A 524 -14.63 -2.05 -2.05
CA TRP A 524 -15.28 -0.74 -2.15
C TRP A 524 -16.79 -0.83 -2.44
N ASN A 525 -17.24 -1.90 -3.08
CA ASN A 525 -18.65 -2.11 -3.39
C ASN A 525 -19.42 -2.89 -2.31
N LEU A 526 -18.77 -3.29 -1.21
CA LEU A 526 -19.42 -4.02 -0.12
C LEU A 526 -20.58 -3.23 0.50
N GLY A 527 -21.73 -3.90 0.65
CA GLY A 527 -22.94 -3.33 1.26
C GLY A 527 -23.70 -2.33 0.38
N LEU A 528 -23.32 -2.14 -0.88
CA LEU A 528 -24.15 -1.43 -1.86
C LEU A 528 -25.20 -2.38 -2.43
N SER A 529 -26.43 -1.91 -2.63
CA SER A 529 -27.45 -2.68 -3.36
C SER A 529 -27.15 -2.70 -4.87
N SER A 530 -27.48 -3.79 -5.58
CA SER A 530 -27.32 -3.93 -7.04
C SER A 530 -27.84 -2.71 -7.84
N MET A 531 -28.95 -2.09 -7.40
CA MET A 531 -29.49 -0.86 -8.01
C MET A 531 -28.70 0.42 -7.71
N SER A 532 -28.01 0.48 -6.58
CA SER A 532 -27.15 1.62 -6.24
C SER A 532 -25.77 1.50 -6.89
N ALA A 533 -25.27 0.28 -7.06
CA ALA A 533 -23.93 0.06 -7.59
C ALA A 533 -23.80 0.29 -9.11
N SER A 534 -24.88 0.08 -9.88
CA SER A 534 -24.95 0.49 -11.28
C SER A 534 -24.93 2.02 -11.46
N ASN A 535 -25.44 2.77 -10.46
CA ASN A 535 -25.40 4.23 -10.40
C ASN A 535 -24.15 4.78 -9.67
N ALA A 536 -23.46 3.97 -8.86
CA ALA A 536 -22.25 4.33 -8.13
C ALA A 536 -20.99 4.46 -9.01
N ALA A 537 -21.06 4.00 -10.26
CA ALA A 537 -20.01 4.23 -11.27
C ALA A 537 -19.87 5.72 -11.66
N THR A 538 -20.75 6.61 -11.19
CA THR A 538 -20.56 8.05 -11.31
C THR A 538 -19.75 8.60 -10.14
N ALA A 539 -18.71 9.38 -10.44
CA ALA A 539 -17.74 9.92 -9.47
C ALA A 539 -18.37 10.67 -8.26
N LYS A 540 -19.64 11.12 -8.37
CA LYS A 540 -20.38 11.78 -7.30
C LYS A 540 -20.76 10.88 -6.11
N ASN A 541 -20.88 9.56 -6.29
CA ASN A 541 -21.26 8.64 -5.20
C ASN A 541 -20.07 8.12 -4.39
N LYS A 542 -18.82 8.39 -4.79
CA LYS A 542 -17.62 8.10 -3.98
C LYS A 542 -17.49 8.98 -2.73
N GLN A 543 -18.28 10.06 -2.63
CA GLN A 543 -18.24 11.04 -1.54
C GLN A 543 -19.27 10.79 -0.43
N LEU A 544 -20.17 9.80 -0.59
CA LEU A 544 -21.10 9.44 0.48
C LEU A 544 -20.40 8.55 1.50
N ALA A 545 -20.45 8.94 2.77
CA ALA A 545 -19.92 8.14 3.86
C ALA A 545 -20.57 6.74 3.86
N PRO A 546 -19.78 5.66 4.01
CA PRO A 546 -20.32 4.31 4.02
C PRO A 546 -21.32 4.12 5.17
N SER A 547 -22.32 3.27 4.96
CA SER A 547 -23.27 2.92 6.03
C SER A 547 -22.55 2.19 7.17
N ALA A 548 -23.11 2.25 8.38
CA ALA A 548 -22.56 1.55 9.54
C ALA A 548 -22.47 0.03 9.31
N GLU A 549 -23.40 -0.56 8.55
CA GLU A 549 -23.38 -1.97 8.18
C GLU A 549 -22.23 -2.29 7.22
N THR A 550 -22.00 -1.45 6.21
CA THR A 550 -20.85 -1.58 5.30
C THR A 550 -19.53 -1.51 6.07
N LEU A 551 -19.38 -0.53 6.97
CA LEU A 551 -18.18 -0.41 7.80
C LEU A 551 -17.98 -1.64 8.69
N ARG A 552 -19.06 -2.18 9.28
CA ARG A 552 -18.99 -3.40 10.09
C ARG A 552 -18.51 -4.61 9.27
N LEU A 553 -19.02 -4.79 8.04
CA LEU A 553 -18.59 -5.87 7.15
C LEU A 553 -17.12 -5.73 6.75
N ARG A 554 -16.68 -4.51 6.40
CA ARG A 554 -15.27 -4.22 6.10
C ARG A 554 -14.38 -4.46 7.31
N GLY A 555 -14.83 -4.08 8.50
CA GLY A 555 -14.13 -4.34 9.76
C GLY A 555 -13.90 -5.84 10.01
N TYR A 556 -14.88 -6.70 9.72
CA TYR A 556 -14.68 -8.16 9.83
C TYR A 556 -13.60 -8.69 8.89
N ILE A 557 -13.48 -8.15 7.67
CA ILE A 557 -12.41 -8.53 6.73
C ILE A 557 -11.04 -8.13 7.30
N GLY A 558 -10.93 -6.90 7.82
CA GLY A 558 -9.71 -6.43 8.47
C GLY A 558 -9.33 -7.29 9.69
N ARG A 559 -10.31 -7.62 10.54
CA ARG A 559 -10.11 -8.49 11.72
C ARG A 559 -9.65 -9.89 11.33
N ALA A 560 -10.32 -10.53 10.37
CA ALA A 560 -9.95 -11.84 9.88
C ALA A 560 -8.49 -11.86 9.41
N TYR A 561 -8.13 -10.87 8.58
CA TYR A 561 -6.78 -10.77 8.03
C TYR A 561 -5.71 -10.55 9.11
N MET A 562 -5.96 -9.68 10.10
CA MET A 562 -5.01 -9.46 11.20
C MET A 562 -4.88 -10.69 12.12
N MET A 563 -5.97 -11.42 12.37
CA MET A 563 -5.91 -12.69 13.11
C MET A 563 -5.13 -13.77 12.36
N ASP A 564 -5.30 -13.89 11.04
CA ASP A 564 -4.53 -14.80 10.20
C ASP A 564 -3.02 -14.54 10.35
N LEU A 565 -2.60 -13.28 10.22
CA LEU A 565 -1.19 -12.90 10.39
C LEU A 565 -0.70 -13.14 11.82
N ALA A 566 -1.51 -12.84 12.84
CA ALA A 566 -1.16 -13.04 14.24
C ALA A 566 -0.91 -14.53 14.56
N VAL A 567 -1.77 -15.43 14.07
CA VAL A 567 -1.60 -16.87 14.25
C VAL A 567 -0.36 -17.35 13.50
N LEU A 568 -0.19 -16.97 12.22
CA LEU A 568 0.97 -17.39 11.44
C LEU A 568 2.29 -16.97 12.10
N ALA A 569 2.43 -15.70 12.49
CA ALA A 569 3.65 -15.20 13.11
C ALA A 569 3.93 -15.80 14.50
N SER A 570 2.90 -16.11 15.28
CA SER A 570 3.06 -16.60 16.66
C SER A 570 3.23 -18.12 16.74
N ALA A 571 2.65 -18.85 15.80
CA ALA A 571 2.62 -20.32 15.81
C ALA A 571 3.72 -20.96 14.97
N SER A 572 4.16 -20.30 13.89
CA SER A 572 5.08 -20.90 12.91
C SER A 572 6.54 -20.63 13.26
N ASP A 573 7.39 -21.61 12.99
CA ASP A 573 8.84 -21.51 13.13
C ASP A 573 9.48 -20.88 11.88
N ALA A 574 8.91 -21.17 10.71
CA ALA A 574 9.27 -20.56 9.43
C ALA A 574 8.02 -20.17 8.64
N ILE A 575 8.13 -19.17 7.77
CA ILE A 575 7.02 -18.66 6.96
C ILE A 575 7.40 -18.61 5.49
N VAL A 576 6.59 -19.23 4.64
CA VAL A 576 6.69 -19.16 3.18
C VAL A 576 5.62 -18.24 2.63
N CYS A 577 6.02 -17.22 1.86
CA CYS A 577 5.08 -16.26 1.29
C CYS A 577 5.65 -15.53 0.07
N THR A 578 4.84 -14.66 -0.54
CA THR A 578 5.24 -13.83 -1.68
C THR A 578 5.46 -12.38 -1.27
N VAL A 579 6.67 -11.84 -1.50
CA VAL A 579 7.01 -10.46 -1.08
C VAL A 579 6.22 -9.37 -1.82
N SER A 580 5.59 -9.67 -2.95
CA SER A 580 4.56 -8.79 -3.57
C SER A 580 3.43 -8.47 -2.60
N ALA A 581 3.03 -9.41 -1.74
CA ALA A 581 1.96 -9.23 -0.78
C ALA A 581 2.43 -8.48 0.47
N MET A 582 1.69 -7.45 0.88
CA MET A 582 2.02 -6.71 2.11
C MET A 582 1.92 -7.59 3.37
N GLY A 583 1.03 -8.59 3.39
CA GLY A 583 0.99 -9.58 4.47
C GLY A 583 2.30 -10.32 4.67
N CYS A 584 2.97 -10.71 3.58
CA CYS A 584 4.27 -11.37 3.65
C CYS A 584 5.34 -10.44 4.28
N ARG A 585 5.32 -9.16 3.93
CA ARG A 585 6.24 -8.15 4.49
C ARG A 585 5.95 -7.88 5.97
N LEU A 586 4.67 -7.82 6.35
CA LEU A 586 4.25 -7.66 7.74
C LEU A 586 4.69 -8.87 8.58
N LEU A 587 4.51 -10.10 8.08
CA LEU A 587 4.95 -11.32 8.77
C LEU A 587 6.44 -11.32 9.07
N ALA A 588 7.28 -10.84 8.14
CA ALA A 588 8.71 -10.67 8.41
C ALA A 588 8.95 -9.77 9.63
N VAL A 589 8.27 -8.61 9.67
CA VAL A 589 8.35 -7.67 10.81
C VAL A 589 7.85 -8.33 12.09
N MET A 590 6.76 -9.09 12.04
CA MET A 590 6.20 -9.76 13.22
C MET A 590 7.13 -10.83 13.79
N MET A 591 7.87 -11.55 12.93
CA MET A 591 8.89 -12.53 13.33
C MET A 591 10.14 -11.88 13.95
N GLY A 592 10.42 -10.61 13.60
CA GLY A 592 11.62 -9.89 14.03
C GLY A 592 12.85 -10.22 13.16
N TRP A 593 13.86 -9.36 13.22
CA TRP A 593 15.02 -9.39 12.32
C TRP A 593 15.85 -10.68 12.47
N GLU A 594 16.11 -11.10 13.70
CA GLU A 594 16.92 -12.28 14.02
C GLU A 594 16.30 -13.57 13.45
N SER A 595 14.99 -13.74 13.61
CA SER A 595 14.29 -14.93 13.07
C SER A 595 14.09 -14.81 11.56
N ALA A 596 13.54 -13.69 11.09
CA ALA A 596 13.17 -13.54 9.68
C ALA A 596 14.38 -13.49 8.74
N MET A 597 15.37 -12.66 9.06
CA MET A 597 16.50 -12.35 8.16
C MET A 597 17.75 -13.14 8.49
N GLU A 598 18.21 -13.12 9.76
CA GLU A 598 19.48 -13.76 10.13
C GLU A 598 19.37 -15.29 10.14
N SER A 599 18.27 -15.83 10.67
CA SER A 599 18.00 -17.28 10.68
C SER A 599 17.38 -17.77 9.36
N GLY A 600 16.96 -16.84 8.48
CA GLY A 600 16.35 -17.17 7.19
C GLY A 600 14.97 -17.84 7.28
N ASN A 601 14.25 -17.66 8.40
CA ASN A 601 12.95 -18.29 8.62
C ASN A 601 11.82 -17.59 7.85
N TRP A 602 12.04 -16.39 7.30
CA TRP A 602 11.14 -15.75 6.36
C TRP A 602 11.58 -16.04 4.93
N VAL A 603 10.79 -16.86 4.22
CA VAL A 603 11.14 -17.41 2.92
C VAL A 603 10.25 -16.82 1.83
N ASN A 604 10.83 -15.95 1.01
CA ASN A 604 10.18 -15.42 -0.17
C ASN A 604 10.28 -16.40 -1.36
N VAL A 605 9.15 -16.70 -2.00
CA VAL A 605 9.09 -17.48 -3.26
C VAL A 605 8.82 -16.64 -4.50
N ASP A 606 8.67 -15.33 -4.34
CA ASP A 606 8.44 -14.36 -5.42
C ASP A 606 9.78 -13.75 -5.86
N GLY A 607 10.58 -14.52 -6.60
CA GLY A 607 11.85 -14.08 -7.19
C GLY A 607 12.98 -13.72 -6.19
N PRO A 608 14.09 -13.13 -6.67
CA PRO A 608 15.28 -12.83 -5.86
C PRO A 608 15.16 -11.54 -5.04
N TYR A 609 13.92 -11.09 -4.75
CA TYR A 609 13.69 -9.82 -4.07
C TYR A 609 13.76 -10.02 -2.54
N GLY A 610 14.47 -9.11 -1.87
CA GLY A 610 14.52 -9.04 -0.41
C GLY A 610 13.30 -8.33 0.18
N TRP A 611 13.27 -8.25 1.51
CA TRP A 611 12.21 -7.52 2.21
C TRP A 611 12.23 -6.02 1.88
N THR A 612 11.04 -5.47 1.70
CA THR A 612 10.84 -4.03 1.49
C THR A 612 9.65 -3.60 2.34
N GLY A 613 9.81 -2.58 3.19
CA GLY A 613 8.73 -2.09 4.05
C GLY A 613 7.72 -1.27 3.27
N LEU A 614 8.08 -0.03 2.96
CA LEU A 614 7.23 0.92 2.24
C LEU A 614 7.38 0.72 0.72
N SER A 615 6.28 0.47 0.03
CA SER A 615 6.22 0.55 -1.44
C SER A 615 6.19 2.03 -1.85
N ILE A 616 7.35 2.61 -2.17
CA ILE A 616 7.51 4.03 -2.51
C ILE A 616 7.59 4.27 -4.01
#